data_AF-C1LEE8-F1
#
_entry.id   AF-C1LEE8-F1
#
_cell.length_a   1.000
_cell.length_b   1.000
_cell.length_c   1.000
_cell.angle_alpha   90.00
_cell.angle_beta   90.00
_cell.angle_gamma   90.00
#
_symmetry.space_group_name_H-M   'P 1'
#
loop_
_entity.id
_entity.type
_entity.pdbx_description
1 polymer ?
#
loop_
_entity_poly.entity_id
_entity_poly.type
_entity_poly.pdbx_seq_one_letter_code
_entity_poly.pdbx_strand_id
1 'polypeptide(L)'
;MLSLIVLVYISSLRTSATVSVPGVTPNEFYKGESIEVRAVKLTSYVTQLPFEYYKLPFCRPKQLVDYPPENIGEILRGDRVVNTPFSIRMAENAGCSEVCSAITISTAEATRLKNFIINQYSVHLSIDNLPCGTKVSSDNGKTFRYEHGYRLGSVVDGVAYINNLNSRRPRIRRIHTLELSYSRLHQNEAINGRD
;
A
#
# COMPACT_ATOMS: atom_id res chain seq x y z
N MET A 1 -18.89 -39.74 48.11
CA MET A 1 -19.56 -38.53 47.57
C MET A 1 -18.59 -37.42 47.16
N LEU A 2 -17.66 -36.98 48.01
CA LEU A 2 -16.71 -35.89 47.70
C LEU A 2 -15.86 -36.12 46.43
N SER A 3 -15.35 -37.34 46.22
CA SER A 3 -14.55 -37.67 45.03
C SER A 3 -15.32 -37.52 43.70
N LEU A 4 -16.61 -37.89 43.68
CA LEU A 4 -17.48 -37.72 42.51
C LEU A 4 -17.74 -36.24 42.21
N ILE A 5 -17.85 -35.40 43.24
CA ILE A 5 -18.07 -33.96 43.10
C ILE A 5 -16.82 -33.29 42.49
N VAL A 6 -15.63 -33.72 42.90
CA VAL A 6 -14.35 -33.20 42.37
C VAL A 6 -14.18 -33.56 40.88
N LEU A 7 -14.52 -34.77 40.48
CA LEU A 7 -14.45 -35.20 39.07
C LEU A 7 -15.43 -34.44 38.17
N VAL A 8 -16.64 -34.15 38.67
CA VAL A 8 -17.63 -33.32 37.96
C VAL A 8 -17.17 -31.87 37.85
N TYR A 9 -16.47 -31.35 38.86
CA TYR A 9 -15.93 -29.99 38.83
C TYR A 9 -14.78 -29.86 37.82
N ILE A 10 -13.86 -30.84 37.75
CA ILE A 10 -12.73 -30.82 36.82
C ILE A 10 -13.18 -30.91 35.35
N SER A 11 -14.24 -31.67 35.07
CA SER A 11 -14.80 -31.83 33.71
C SER A 11 -15.59 -30.61 33.21
N SER A 12 -15.89 -29.65 34.08
CA SER A 12 -16.53 -28.38 33.70
C SER A 12 -15.55 -27.24 33.40
N LEU A 13 -14.23 -27.45 33.60
CA LEU A 13 -13.21 -26.53 33.12
C LEU A 13 -13.09 -26.66 31.59
N ARG A 14 -13.88 -25.86 30.87
CA ARG A 14 -13.72 -25.69 29.43
C ARG A 14 -12.43 -24.91 29.18
N THR A 15 -11.44 -25.56 28.60
CA THR A 15 -10.30 -24.89 27.94
C THR A 15 -10.85 -24.10 26.76
N SER A 16 -11.04 -22.80 26.96
CA SER A 16 -11.34 -21.90 25.85
C SER A 16 -10.05 -21.73 25.06
N ALA A 17 -9.92 -22.46 23.95
CA ALA A 17 -8.86 -22.23 22.99
C ALA A 17 -9.18 -20.91 22.26
N THR A 18 -8.55 -19.82 22.68
CA THR A 18 -8.57 -18.58 21.94
C THR A 18 -7.78 -18.78 20.65
N VAL A 19 -8.48 -19.04 19.55
CA VAL A 19 -7.89 -19.06 18.21
C VAL A 19 -7.68 -17.60 17.81
N SER A 20 -6.45 -17.12 17.97
CA SER A 20 -6.06 -15.84 17.38
C SER A 20 -5.91 -16.05 15.88
N VAL A 21 -6.73 -15.36 15.10
CA VAL A 21 -6.61 -15.39 13.63
C VAL A 21 -5.30 -14.66 13.28
N PRO A 22 -4.30 -15.31 12.67
CA PRO A 22 -3.09 -14.60 12.27
C PRO A 22 -3.46 -13.47 11.29
N GLY A 23 -3.00 -12.25 11.57
CA GLY A 23 -3.25 -11.07 10.73
C GLY A 23 -4.29 -10.05 11.27
N VAL A 24 -4.79 -10.21 12.50
CA VAL A 24 -5.70 -9.23 13.15
C VAL A 24 -5.06 -8.45 14.29
N THR A 25 -3.81 -8.74 14.65
CA THR A 25 -3.10 -8.02 15.72
C THR A 25 -2.62 -6.68 15.18
N PRO A 26 -3.01 -5.54 15.79
CA PRO A 26 -2.50 -4.24 15.37
C PRO A 26 -0.99 -4.17 15.62
N ASN A 27 -0.25 -3.66 14.64
CA ASN A 27 1.15 -3.31 14.84
C ASN A 27 1.21 -1.89 15.43
N GLU A 28 1.88 -1.75 16.56
CA GLU A 28 2.09 -0.45 17.19
C GLU A 28 3.42 0.14 16.69
N PHE A 29 3.37 1.39 16.22
CA PHE A 29 4.55 2.13 15.78
C PHE A 29 4.78 3.36 16.66
N TYR A 30 6.01 3.58 17.07
CA TYR A 30 6.40 4.79 17.77
C TYR A 30 6.62 5.95 16.79
N LYS A 31 6.44 7.19 17.27
CA LYS A 31 6.74 8.38 16.46
C LYS A 31 8.18 8.33 15.94
N GLY A 32 8.36 8.52 14.64
CA GLY A 32 9.66 8.47 13.97
C GLY A 32 10.18 7.06 13.70
N GLU A 33 9.43 6.01 14.02
CA GLU A 33 9.76 4.65 13.63
C GLU A 33 9.66 4.48 12.10
N SER A 34 10.57 3.72 11.51
CA SER A 34 10.55 3.44 10.07
C SER A 34 9.47 2.43 9.76
N ILE A 35 8.59 2.75 8.82
CA ILE A 35 7.53 1.83 8.36
C ILE A 35 7.87 1.35 6.95
N GLU A 36 7.78 0.04 6.75
CA GLU A 36 7.98 -0.58 5.44
C GLU A 36 6.76 -0.31 4.54
N VAL A 37 7.03 0.20 3.33
CA VAL A 37 6.03 0.27 2.28
C VAL A 37 6.18 -0.93 1.37
N ARG A 38 5.09 -1.66 1.15
CA ARG A 38 5.05 -2.85 0.30
C ARG A 38 4.23 -2.57 -0.95
N ALA A 39 4.61 -3.15 -2.07
CA ALA A 39 3.82 -3.12 -3.29
C ALA A 39 3.06 -4.42 -3.44
N VAL A 40 1.77 -4.33 -3.73
CA VAL A 40 0.87 -5.49 -3.78
C VAL A 40 0.70 -5.97 -5.21
N LYS A 41 0.21 -5.10 -6.09
CA LYS A 41 -0.07 -5.40 -7.50
C LYS A 41 -0.34 -4.16 -8.33
N LEU A 42 -0.39 -4.35 -9.63
CA LEU A 42 -0.88 -3.42 -10.64
C LEU A 42 -2.26 -3.90 -11.09
N THR A 43 -3.25 -3.01 -11.12
CA THR A 43 -4.57 -3.31 -11.69
C THR A 43 -4.98 -2.25 -12.69
N SER A 44 -5.82 -2.59 -13.64
CA SER A 44 -6.37 -1.65 -14.59
C SER A 44 -7.88 -1.54 -14.42
N TYR A 45 -8.42 -0.34 -14.66
CA TYR A 45 -9.87 -0.14 -14.77
C TYR A 45 -10.44 -0.63 -16.11
N VAL A 46 -9.57 -0.77 -17.11
CA VAL A 46 -9.94 -1.17 -18.48
C VAL A 46 -9.80 -2.69 -18.66
N THR A 47 -8.71 -3.26 -18.15
CA THR A 47 -8.38 -4.67 -18.30
C THR A 47 -8.48 -5.39 -16.96
N GLN A 48 -9.11 -6.56 -16.93
CA GLN A 48 -9.35 -7.32 -15.69
C GLN A 48 -8.12 -8.09 -15.16
N LEU A 49 -6.95 -7.93 -15.79
CA LEU A 49 -5.75 -8.70 -15.45
C LEU A 49 -4.85 -7.94 -14.46
N PRO A 50 -4.60 -8.50 -13.26
CA PRO A 50 -3.60 -7.96 -12.34
C PRO A 50 -2.18 -8.38 -12.77
N PHE A 51 -1.20 -7.52 -12.50
CA PHE A 51 0.22 -7.80 -12.71
C PHE A 51 1.04 -7.52 -11.45
N GLU A 52 2.17 -8.19 -11.33
CA GLU A 52 3.17 -7.92 -10.27
C GLU A 52 3.76 -6.52 -10.40
N TYR A 53 4.18 -5.94 -9.27
CA TYR A 53 4.75 -4.59 -9.24
C TYR A 53 6.00 -4.46 -10.12
N TYR A 54 6.99 -5.34 -9.97
CA TYR A 54 8.24 -5.32 -10.73
C TYR A 54 8.13 -5.85 -12.17
N LYS A 55 6.90 -6.03 -12.69
CA LYS A 55 6.65 -6.27 -14.12
C LYS A 55 6.99 -5.05 -14.97
N LEU A 56 6.93 -3.86 -14.36
CA LEU A 56 7.39 -2.60 -14.92
C LEU A 56 8.79 -2.26 -14.38
N PRO A 57 9.58 -1.45 -15.11
CA PRO A 57 10.95 -1.10 -14.74
C PRO A 57 11.01 -0.09 -13.59
N PHE A 58 10.41 -0.43 -12.45
CA PHE A 58 10.51 0.37 -11.22
C PHE A 58 11.85 0.16 -10.54
N CYS A 59 12.16 1.12 -9.66
CA CYS A 59 13.32 1.04 -8.78
C CYS A 59 13.18 -0.15 -7.85
N ARG A 60 14.14 -1.06 -7.92
CA ARG A 60 14.27 -2.14 -6.96
C ARG A 60 15.01 -1.64 -5.71
N PRO A 61 14.73 -2.19 -4.53
CA PRO A 61 15.51 -1.91 -3.34
C PRO A 61 16.99 -2.27 -3.55
N LYS A 62 17.88 -1.67 -2.75
CA LYS A 62 19.31 -2.01 -2.76
C LYS A 62 19.56 -3.45 -2.29
N GLN A 63 18.68 -3.94 -1.42
CA GLN A 63 18.63 -5.34 -0.98
C GLN A 63 17.87 -6.18 -2.02
N LEU A 64 17.88 -7.50 -1.86
CA LEU A 64 17.05 -8.37 -2.70
C LEU A 64 15.57 -8.05 -2.55
N VAL A 65 14.83 -8.34 -3.63
CA VAL A 65 13.36 -8.34 -3.59
C VAL A 65 12.93 -9.47 -2.67
N ASP A 66 12.24 -9.11 -1.59
CA ASP A 66 11.72 -10.04 -0.60
C ASP A 66 10.22 -10.24 -0.77
N TYR A 67 9.76 -11.45 -0.46
CA TYR A 67 8.37 -11.88 -0.52
C TYR A 67 7.92 -12.20 0.91
N PRO A 68 7.37 -11.21 1.64
CA PRO A 68 6.90 -11.43 2.99
C PRO A 68 5.79 -12.48 3.03
N PRO A 69 5.59 -13.14 4.19
CA PRO A 69 4.53 -14.13 4.33
C PRO A 69 3.15 -13.48 4.10
N GLU A 70 2.42 -14.03 3.14
CA GLU A 70 1.07 -13.59 2.76
C GLU A 70 0.01 -14.36 3.55
N ASN A 71 -1.12 -13.72 3.80
CA ASN A 71 -2.29 -14.40 4.37
C ASN A 71 -3.07 -15.17 3.27
N ILE A 72 -3.94 -16.09 3.69
CA ILE A 72 -4.75 -16.90 2.76
C ILE A 72 -5.58 -16.01 1.82
N GLY A 73 -6.09 -14.89 2.31
CA GLY A 73 -6.87 -13.95 1.50
C GLY A 73 -6.05 -13.30 0.38
N GLU A 74 -4.81 -12.92 0.66
CA GLU A 74 -3.85 -12.38 -0.33
C GLU A 74 -3.53 -13.41 -1.40
N ILE A 75 -3.25 -14.65 -0.99
CA ILE A 75 -2.98 -15.77 -1.90
C ILE A 75 -4.19 -16.02 -2.82
N LEU A 76 -5.41 -16.06 -2.27
CA LEU A 76 -6.63 -16.29 -3.05
C LEU A 76 -6.94 -15.15 -4.01
N ARG A 77 -6.54 -13.91 -3.69
CA ARG A 77 -6.66 -12.75 -4.59
C ARG A 77 -5.55 -12.67 -5.64
N GLY A 78 -4.57 -13.57 -5.56
CA GLY A 78 -3.37 -13.52 -6.41
C GLY A 78 -2.52 -12.27 -6.16
N ASP A 79 -2.55 -11.75 -4.93
CA ASP A 79 -1.63 -10.70 -4.52
C ASP A 79 -0.20 -11.26 -4.54
N ARG A 80 0.77 -10.43 -4.90
CA ARG A 80 2.20 -10.77 -4.91
C ARG A 80 2.95 -9.64 -4.23
N VAL A 81 2.87 -9.63 -2.91
CA VAL A 81 3.42 -8.58 -2.08
C VAL A 81 4.94 -8.62 -2.13
N VAL A 82 5.55 -7.46 -2.39
CA VAL A 82 7.01 -7.29 -2.45
C VAL A 82 7.45 -6.03 -1.73
N ASN A 83 8.67 -6.04 -1.19
CA ASN A 83 9.28 -4.86 -0.60
C ASN A 83 9.56 -3.76 -1.65
N THR A 84 9.53 -2.50 -1.22
CA THR A 84 9.80 -1.33 -2.07
C THR A 84 10.94 -0.49 -1.50
N PRO A 85 11.60 0.36 -2.31
CA PRO A 85 12.64 1.26 -1.81
C PRO A 85 12.10 2.48 -1.05
N PHE A 86 10.78 2.63 -0.86
CA PHE A 86 10.22 3.76 -0.13
C PHE A 86 10.55 3.65 1.37
N SER A 87 11.01 4.76 1.95
CA SER A 87 11.23 4.89 3.40
C SER A 87 10.32 6.00 3.92
N ILE A 88 9.38 5.63 4.77
CA ILE A 88 8.49 6.56 5.48
C ILE A 88 8.65 6.37 6.97
N ARG A 89 8.34 7.41 7.75
CA ARG A 89 8.44 7.38 9.22
C ARG A 89 7.10 7.71 9.84
N MET A 90 6.79 7.04 10.94
CA MET A 90 5.51 7.18 11.61
C MET A 90 5.31 8.60 12.15
N ALA A 91 4.13 9.16 11.92
CA ALA A 91 3.75 10.52 12.33
C ALA A 91 4.72 11.64 11.86
N GLU A 92 5.44 11.41 10.76
CA GLU A 92 6.30 12.40 10.11
C GLU A 92 5.82 12.67 8.68
N ASN A 93 5.44 13.91 8.39
CA ASN A 93 5.05 14.32 7.04
C ASN A 93 6.28 14.37 6.13
N ALA A 94 6.42 13.38 5.26
CA ALA A 94 7.42 13.38 4.22
C ALA A 94 6.88 14.06 2.95
N GLY A 95 7.61 15.04 2.42
CA GLY A 95 7.36 15.58 1.08
C GLY A 95 7.89 14.63 -0.01
N CYS A 96 7.72 15.02 -1.28
CA CYS A 96 8.31 14.28 -2.41
C CYS A 96 9.84 14.20 -2.24
N SER A 97 10.34 12.98 -2.02
CA SER A 97 11.75 12.64 -1.88
C SER A 97 12.19 11.73 -3.02
N GLU A 98 13.46 11.82 -3.40
CA GLU A 98 14.02 10.95 -4.41
C GLU A 98 14.27 9.56 -3.79
N VAL A 99 13.62 8.54 -4.34
CA VAL A 99 13.73 7.16 -3.86
C VAL A 99 14.89 6.42 -4.52
N CYS A 100 15.24 6.80 -5.74
CA CYS A 100 16.22 6.13 -6.57
C CYS A 100 16.75 7.06 -7.67
N SER A 101 18.00 6.83 -8.04
CA SER A 101 18.66 7.52 -9.15
C SER A 101 18.06 7.12 -10.50
N ALA A 102 18.31 7.94 -11.52
CA ALA A 102 17.82 7.72 -12.87
C ALA A 102 18.11 6.31 -13.38
N ILE A 103 17.04 5.58 -13.75
CA ILE A 103 17.15 4.25 -14.36
C ILE A 103 17.24 4.44 -15.87
N THR A 104 18.15 3.71 -16.51
CA THR A 104 18.17 3.58 -17.97
C THR A 104 17.16 2.52 -18.36
N ILE A 105 16.15 2.92 -19.15
CA ILE A 105 15.06 2.05 -19.59
C ILE A 105 15.28 1.72 -21.07
N SER A 106 15.13 0.45 -21.44
CA SER A 106 15.18 0.03 -22.85
C SER A 106 13.95 0.52 -23.64
N THR A 107 14.05 0.56 -24.97
CA THR A 107 12.93 0.92 -25.84
C THR A 107 11.72 -0.02 -25.68
N ALA A 108 11.98 -1.30 -25.45
CA ALA A 108 10.95 -2.31 -25.18
C ALA A 108 10.22 -2.05 -23.86
N GLU A 109 10.94 -1.74 -22.79
CA GLU A 109 10.36 -1.42 -21.49
C GLU A 109 9.61 -0.08 -21.50
N ALA A 110 10.11 0.93 -22.22
CA ALA A 110 9.40 2.19 -22.40
C ALA A 110 8.06 1.98 -23.14
N THR A 111 8.06 1.15 -24.18
CA THR A 111 6.84 0.77 -24.90
C THR A 111 5.87 0.01 -24.00
N ARG A 112 6.38 -0.91 -23.17
CA ARG A 112 5.59 -1.62 -22.16
C ARG A 112 4.95 -0.66 -21.17
N LEU A 113 5.72 0.28 -20.60
CA LEU A 113 5.22 1.28 -19.66
C LEU A 113 4.13 2.14 -20.31
N LYS A 114 4.35 2.58 -21.55
CA LYS A 114 3.35 3.34 -22.33
C LYS A 114 2.04 2.55 -22.48
N ASN A 115 2.10 1.26 -22.81
CA ASN A 115 0.92 0.41 -22.93
C ASN A 115 0.16 0.29 -21.59
N PHE A 116 0.87 0.18 -20.48
CA PHE A 116 0.25 0.15 -19.15
C PHE A 116 -0.43 1.49 -18.80
N ILE A 117 0.14 2.62 -19.20
CA ILE A 117 -0.49 3.94 -19.02
C ILE A 117 -1.75 4.08 -19.87
N ILE A 118 -1.69 3.68 -21.14
CA ILE A 118 -2.86 3.70 -22.05
C ILE A 118 -3.98 2.82 -21.50
N ASN A 119 -3.63 1.65 -20.96
CA ASN A 119 -4.56 0.74 -20.31
C ASN A 119 -4.93 1.17 -18.89
N GLN A 120 -4.62 2.39 -18.45
CA GLN A 120 -5.02 2.96 -17.15
C GLN A 120 -4.68 2.08 -15.94
N TYR A 121 -3.47 1.52 -15.93
CA TYR A 121 -2.99 0.78 -14.77
C TYR A 121 -2.72 1.71 -13.57
N SER A 122 -3.09 1.21 -12.40
CA SER A 122 -2.86 1.82 -11.09
C SER A 122 -2.03 0.88 -10.23
N VAL A 123 -1.17 1.47 -9.40
CA VAL A 123 -0.28 0.78 -8.47
C VAL A 123 -0.92 0.73 -7.11
N HIS A 124 -1.00 -0.47 -6.54
CA HIS A 124 -1.45 -0.69 -5.17
C HIS A 124 -0.27 -0.88 -4.25
N LEU A 125 -0.17 0.00 -3.26
CA LEU A 125 0.78 -0.08 -2.16
C LEU A 125 0.04 -0.43 -0.88
N SER A 126 0.74 -1.06 0.04
CA SER A 126 0.28 -1.42 1.37
C SER A 126 1.29 -0.93 2.40
N ILE A 127 0.80 -0.37 3.50
CA ILE A 127 1.58 0.06 4.66
C ILE A 127 0.91 -0.58 5.86
N ASP A 128 1.64 -1.43 6.57
CA ASP A 128 1.09 -2.15 7.73
C ASP A 128 -0.24 -2.88 7.42
N ASN A 129 -0.26 -3.60 6.29
CA ASN A 129 -1.45 -4.29 5.78
C ASN A 129 -2.65 -3.39 5.46
N LEU A 130 -2.51 -2.06 5.51
CA LEU A 130 -3.53 -1.11 5.10
C LEU A 130 -3.30 -0.63 3.66
N PRO A 131 -4.36 -0.59 2.84
CA PRO A 131 -4.27 -0.11 1.48
C PRO A 131 -3.92 1.38 1.43
N CYS A 132 -2.92 1.73 0.63
CA CYS A 132 -2.64 3.12 0.32
C CYS A 132 -3.74 3.69 -0.60
N GLY A 133 -3.99 4.99 -0.46
CA GLY A 133 -4.94 5.71 -1.29
C GLY A 133 -4.43 7.07 -1.74
N THR A 134 -4.86 7.49 -2.92
CA THR A 134 -4.59 8.82 -3.48
C THR A 134 -5.82 9.70 -3.34
N LYS A 135 -5.63 10.92 -2.82
CA LYS A 135 -6.68 11.94 -2.83
C LYS A 135 -6.79 12.55 -4.23
N VAL A 136 -7.90 12.27 -4.90
CA VAL A 136 -8.23 12.82 -6.22
C VAL A 136 -9.29 13.89 -6.04
N SER A 137 -9.03 15.09 -6.57
CA SER A 137 -10.03 16.16 -6.57
C SER A 137 -11.02 15.97 -7.72
N SER A 138 -12.30 15.98 -7.41
CA SER A 138 -13.38 15.95 -8.39
C SER A 138 -14.06 17.31 -8.38
N ASP A 139 -14.43 17.79 -9.57
CA ASP A 139 -15.28 18.98 -9.74
C ASP A 139 -14.66 20.29 -9.22
N ASN A 140 -13.68 20.82 -9.96
CA ASN A 140 -13.00 22.10 -9.70
C ASN A 140 -12.48 22.29 -8.26
N GLY A 141 -12.16 21.19 -7.57
CA GLY A 141 -11.57 21.19 -6.22
C GLY A 141 -12.55 21.33 -5.07
N LYS A 142 -13.87 21.31 -5.31
CA LYS A 142 -14.88 21.38 -4.24
C LYS A 142 -15.07 20.05 -3.52
N THR A 143 -14.85 18.93 -4.20
CA THR A 143 -14.99 17.60 -3.62
C THR A 143 -13.72 16.78 -3.83
N PHE A 144 -13.45 15.85 -2.93
CA PHE A 144 -12.35 14.91 -3.06
C PHE A 144 -12.84 13.49 -2.87
N ARG A 145 -12.17 12.56 -3.54
CA ARG A 145 -12.40 11.12 -3.45
C ARG A 145 -11.06 10.45 -3.19
N TYR A 146 -11.06 9.38 -2.41
CA TYR A 146 -9.88 8.53 -2.26
C TYR A 146 -9.96 7.39 -3.27
N GLU A 147 -8.97 7.30 -4.15
CA GLU A 147 -8.78 6.15 -5.02
C GLU A 147 -7.80 5.19 -4.35
N HIS A 148 -8.06 3.88 -4.47
CA HIS A 148 -7.13 2.88 -3.99
C HIS A 148 -5.89 2.85 -4.89
N GLY A 149 -4.71 2.99 -4.29
CA GLY A 149 -3.46 3.10 -5.02
C GLY A 149 -3.29 4.46 -5.72
N TYR A 150 -2.37 4.52 -6.68
CA TYR A 150 -2.14 5.70 -7.52
C TYR A 150 -2.04 5.30 -9.00
N ARG A 151 -2.49 6.18 -9.90
CA ARG A 151 -2.44 5.93 -11.35
C ARG A 151 -1.00 6.04 -11.85
N LEU A 152 -0.56 5.11 -12.71
CA LEU A 152 0.78 5.16 -13.33
C LEU A 152 1.00 6.37 -14.23
N GLY A 153 -0.08 6.91 -14.77
CA GLY A 153 -0.04 7.99 -15.73
C GLY A 153 -1.42 8.42 -16.17
N SER A 154 -1.44 9.35 -17.11
CA SER A 154 -2.64 9.84 -17.77
C SER A 154 -2.39 9.99 -19.26
N VAL A 155 -3.44 9.86 -20.06
CA VAL A 155 -3.38 10.13 -21.49
C VAL A 155 -4.11 11.44 -21.74
N VAL A 156 -3.41 12.42 -22.30
CA VAL A 156 -3.97 13.72 -22.68
C VAL A 156 -3.65 13.92 -24.16
N ASP A 157 -4.68 14.15 -24.97
CA ASP A 157 -4.57 14.36 -26.43
C ASP A 157 -3.79 13.24 -27.16
N GLY A 158 -4.00 11.99 -26.74
CA GLY A 158 -3.32 10.82 -27.31
C GLY A 158 -1.87 10.64 -26.88
N VAL A 159 -1.33 11.55 -26.06
CA VAL A 159 0.03 11.47 -25.50
C VAL A 159 -0.04 10.90 -24.09
N ALA A 160 0.77 9.87 -23.83
CA ALA A 160 0.87 9.24 -22.52
C ALA A 160 1.87 9.99 -21.62
N TYR A 161 1.40 10.45 -20.46
CA TYR A 161 2.18 11.12 -19.43
C TYR A 161 2.36 10.19 -18.24
N ILE A 162 3.59 10.05 -17.77
CA ILE A 162 3.91 9.26 -16.57
C ILE A 162 3.60 10.09 -15.33
N ASN A 163 2.90 9.51 -14.37
CA ASN A 163 2.74 10.07 -13.05
C ASN A 163 3.96 9.68 -12.21
N ASN A 164 4.97 10.54 -12.21
CA ASN A 164 6.13 10.34 -11.37
C ASN A 164 5.86 10.94 -10.00
N LEU A 165 5.68 10.08 -9.01
CA LEU A 165 5.58 10.43 -7.59
C LEU A 165 6.78 11.23 -7.07
N ASN A 166 7.91 11.20 -7.79
CA ASN A 166 9.16 11.85 -7.42
C ASN A 166 9.54 13.05 -8.31
N SER A 167 8.67 13.56 -9.21
CA SER A 167 9.08 14.67 -10.10
C SER A 167 8.92 16.04 -9.46
N ARG A 168 10.02 16.60 -8.93
CA ARG A 168 10.20 18.05 -8.80
C ARG A 168 10.40 18.67 -10.19
N ARG A 169 9.32 19.02 -10.90
CA ARG A 169 9.37 20.03 -11.97
C ARG A 169 8.23 21.04 -11.75
N PRO A 170 8.52 22.30 -11.36
CA PRO A 170 7.53 23.34 -11.23
C PRO A 170 7.31 24.00 -12.59
N ARG A 171 6.35 23.54 -13.38
CA ARG A 171 5.53 24.38 -14.28
C ARG A 171 4.49 23.51 -14.98
N ILE A 172 3.24 23.95 -14.82
CA ILE A 172 2.00 23.46 -15.43
C ILE A 172 1.35 22.29 -14.68
N ARG A 173 0.32 22.68 -13.91
CA ARG A 173 -0.75 21.92 -13.23
C ARG A 173 -0.29 20.94 -12.14
N ARG A 174 -0.67 21.30 -10.90
CA ARG A 174 -0.54 20.47 -9.69
C ARG A 174 -1.06 19.06 -9.96
N ILE A 175 -0.15 18.08 -10.03
CA ILE A 175 -0.50 16.67 -9.90
C ILE A 175 -0.34 16.32 -8.43
N HIS A 176 -1.41 15.75 -7.88
CA HIS A 176 -1.65 15.53 -6.46
C HIS A 176 -0.47 14.85 -5.74
N THR A 177 0.07 15.51 -4.72
CA THR A 177 0.87 14.88 -3.68
C THR A 177 0.06 13.71 -3.10
N LEU A 178 0.66 12.52 -2.99
CA LEU A 178 0.11 11.48 -2.13
C LEU A 178 0.19 11.99 -0.69
N GLU A 179 -0.90 12.57 -0.18
CA GLU A 179 -1.16 12.47 1.26
C GLU A 179 -1.46 10.99 1.51
N LEU A 180 -0.45 10.22 1.93
CA LEU A 180 -0.66 8.89 2.45
C LEU A 180 -1.52 9.05 3.71
N SER A 181 -2.83 8.81 3.58
CA SER A 181 -3.83 8.98 4.66
C SER A 181 -3.57 8.10 5.90
N TYR A 182 -2.57 7.22 5.87
CA TYR A 182 -2.14 6.41 7.02
C TYR A 182 -1.87 7.27 8.27
N SER A 183 -1.21 8.43 8.10
CA SER A 183 -0.87 9.30 9.23
C SER A 183 -2.08 9.90 9.95
N ARG A 184 -3.22 10.10 9.27
CA ARG A 184 -4.41 10.72 9.89
C ARG A 184 -5.28 9.73 10.66
N LEU A 185 -5.29 8.45 10.28
CA LEU A 185 -6.12 7.44 10.95
C LEU A 185 -5.64 7.22 12.39
N HIS A 186 -4.34 7.03 12.60
CA HIS A 186 -3.80 6.87 13.95
C HIS A 186 -3.64 8.18 14.73
N GLN A 187 -3.59 9.35 14.08
CA GLN A 187 -3.61 10.62 14.82
C GLN A 187 -4.93 10.83 15.55
N ASN A 188 -6.06 10.40 14.98
CA ASN A 188 -7.36 10.52 15.64
C ASN A 188 -7.54 9.49 16.77
N GLU A 189 -6.92 8.30 16.66
CA GLU A 189 -6.96 7.29 17.73
C GLU A 189 -6.00 7.61 18.88
N ALA A 190 -4.82 8.17 18.60
CA ALA A 190 -3.86 8.57 19.63
C ALA A 190 -4.30 9.81 20.43
N ILE A 191 -5.25 10.60 19.91
CA ILE A 191 -5.81 11.77 20.60
C ILE A 191 -7.07 11.39 21.42
N ASN A 192 -7.82 10.36 21.02
CA ASN A 192 -9.04 9.91 21.72
C ASN A 192 -8.83 8.73 22.68
N GLY A 193 -7.64 8.13 22.75
CA GLY A 193 -7.32 7.02 23.65
C GLY A 193 -6.79 7.43 25.03
N ARG A 194 -7.03 8.68 25.45
CA ARG A 194 -6.63 9.18 26.77
C ARG A 194 -7.79 9.89 27.43
N ASP A 195 -8.77 9.09 27.87
CA ASP A 195 -9.68 9.32 29.00
C ASP A 195 -10.17 7.97 29.53
#